data_AF-A0A0V0GGP3-F1
#
_entry.id   AF-A0A0V0GGP3-F1
#
_cell.length_a   1.000
_cell.length_b   1.000
_cell.length_c   1.000
_cell.angle_alpha   90.00
_cell.angle_beta   90.00
_cell.angle_gamma   90.00
#
_symmetry.space_group_name_H-M   'P 1'
#
loop_
_entity.id
_entity.type
_entity.pdbx_description
1 polymer ?
#
loop_
_entity_poly.entity_id
_entity_poly.type
_entity_poly.pdbx_seq_one_letter_code
_entity_poly.pdbx_strand_id
1 'polypeptide(L)' 'MEIEEEAVIVNSSRLKSVVWNDFDRVKKGDTFVAICRHCKRKLSGSSTSGTSHLRNHLIRCRRR' A
#
# COMPACT_ATOMS: atom_id res chain seq x y z
N MET A 1 -27.70 -13.53 -1.89
CA MET A 1 -26.88 -14.20 -0.87
C MET A 1 -25.48 -14.26 -1.47
N GLU A 2 -24.78 -13.13 -1.40
CA GLU A 2 -23.75 -12.88 -0.38
C GLU A 2 -22.67 -13.94 -0.44
N ILE A 3 -21.60 -13.68 -1.20
CA ILE A 3 -20.28 -14.22 -0.89
C ILE A 3 -19.25 -13.13 -1.21
N GLU A 4 -19.08 -12.29 -0.20
CA GLU A 4 -17.81 -11.84 0.35
C GLU A 4 -16.75 -11.32 -0.61
N GLU A 5 -16.55 -10.01 -0.46
CA GLU A 5 -15.46 -9.21 -0.96
C GLU A 5 -14.12 -9.71 -0.39
N GLU A 6 -13.69 -10.90 -0.82
CA GLU A 6 -12.42 -11.50 -0.42
C GLU A 6 -11.30 -10.59 -0.93
N ALA A 7 -10.77 -9.78 -0.02
CA ALA A 7 -9.57 -9.01 -0.25
C ALA A 7 -8.45 -10.01 -0.57
N VAL A 8 -8.22 -10.21 -1.86
CA VAL A 8 -7.17 -11.10 -2.38
C VAL A 8 -5.84 -10.60 -1.82
N ILE A 9 -5.40 -11.19 -0.71
CA ILE A 9 -4.03 -11.06 -0.21
C ILE A 9 -3.20 -11.89 -1.18
N VAL A 10 -2.83 -11.26 -2.31
CA VAL A 10 -1.87 -11.82 -3.26
C VAL A 10 -0.56 -12.02 -2.49
N ASN A 11 -0.32 -13.26 -2.09
CA ASN A 11 0.97 -13.76 -1.63
C ASN A 11 1.90 -13.90 -2.85
N SER A 12 2.31 -12.76 -3.43
CA SER A 12 3.41 -12.73 -4.40
C SER A 12 4.73 -12.78 -3.63
N SER A 13 5.13 -14.02 -3.36
CA SER A 13 6.26 -14.48 -2.55
C SER A 13 7.63 -14.31 -3.20
N ARG A 14 8.01 -13.11 -3.69
CA ARG A 14 9.44 -12.87 -4.00
C ARG A 14 9.98 -11.44 -4.02
N LEU A 15 9.15 -10.41 -4.05
CA LEU A 15 9.64 -9.02 -4.11
C LEU A 15 8.62 -8.05 -3.50
N LYS A 16 7.99 -8.40 -2.37
CA LYS A 16 7.12 -7.46 -1.64
C LYS A 16 8.05 -6.37 -1.09
N SER A 17 8.29 -5.38 -1.94
CA SER A 17 9.19 -4.24 -1.76
C SER A 17 9.17 -3.81 -0.30
N VAL A 18 10.34 -3.77 0.36
CA VAL A 18 10.52 -3.36 1.77
C VAL A 18 9.68 -2.15 2.16
N VAL A 19 9.40 -1.30 1.18
CA VAL A 19 8.43 -0.22 1.20
C VAL A 19 7.12 -0.58 1.91
N TRP A 20 6.46 -1.71 1.59
CA TRP A 20 5.14 -2.05 2.14
C TRP A 20 5.15 -2.35 3.64
N ASN A 21 6.31 -2.56 4.27
CA ASN A 21 6.37 -2.69 5.73
C ASN A 21 5.94 -1.39 6.44
N ASP A 22 6.13 -0.25 5.77
CA ASP A 22 5.84 1.08 6.29
C ASP A 22 4.48 1.64 5.81
N PHE A 23 3.73 0.88 4.99
CA PHE A 23 2.43 1.30 4.49
C PHE A 23 1.34 0.25 4.77
N ASP A 24 0.22 0.71 5.31
CA ASP A 24 -1.01 -0.08 5.38
C ASP A 24 -1.76 0.02 4.06
N ARG A 25 -2.00 -1.13 3.42
CA ARG A 25 -2.82 -1.19 2.20
C ARG A 25 -4.28 -1.35 2.60
N VAL A 26 -5.08 -0.33 2.32
CA VAL A 26 -6.52 -0.29 2.61
C VAL A 26 -7.29 -0.27 1.30
N LYS A 27 -8.23 -1.19 1.13
CA LYS A 27 -9.18 -1.17 0.02
C LYS A 27 -10.33 -0.22 0.38
N LYS A 28 -10.61 0.75 -0.48
CA LYS A 28 -11.70 1.72 -0.31
C LYS A 28 -12.55 1.69 -1.58
N GLY A 29 -13.62 0.90 -1.54
CA GLY A 29 -14.42 0.54 -2.72
C GLY A 29 -13.57 -0.21 -3.73
N ASP A 30 -13.57 0.25 -4.98
CA ASP A 30 -12.80 -0.34 -6.08
C ASP A 30 -11.31 0.05 -6.09
N THR A 31 -10.89 0.94 -5.19
CA THR A 31 -9.53 1.49 -5.18
C THR A 31 -8.69 0.99 -4.01
N PHE A 32 -7.40 0.77 -4.27
CA PHE A 32 -6.43 0.49 -3.22
C PHE A 32 -5.70 1.77 -2.82
N VAL A 33 -5.61 2.01 -1.52
CA VAL A 33 -4.92 3.15 -0.92
C VAL A 33 -3.80 2.62 -0.03
N ALA A 34 -2.62 3.24 -0.11
CA ALA A 34 -1.50 2.99 0.79
C ALA A 34 -1.46 4.10 1.85
N ILE A 35 -1.51 3.75 3.12
CA ILE A 35 -1.47 4.68 4.24
C ILE A 35 -0.10 4.57 4.91
N CYS A 36 0.68 5.65 4.92
CA CYS A 36 1.98 5.65 5.58
C CYS A 36 1.81 5.51 7.10
N ARG A 37 2.52 4.56 7.72
CA ARG A 37 2.47 4.34 9.18
C ARG A 37 3.15 5.47 9.97
N HIS A 38 4.08 6.18 9.35
CA HIS A 38 4.87 7.25 9.98
C HIS A 38 4.12 8.59 10.03
N CYS A 39 3.51 9.01 8.92
CA CYS A 39 2.81 10.30 8.84
C CYS A 39 1.31 10.20 8.56
N LYS A 40 0.75 8.98 8.54
CA LYS A 40 -0.68 8.69 8.25
C LYS A 40 -1.20 9.26 6.92
N ARG A 41 -0.28 9.59 6.00
CA ARG A 41 -0.62 10.17 4.70
C ARG A 41 -1.10 9.08 3.75
N LYS A 42 -2.19 9.38 3.05
CA LYS A 42 -2.84 8.48 2.09
C LYS A 42 -2.21 8.68 0.72
N LEU A 43 -1.77 7.60 0.10
CA LEU A 43 -1.14 7.51 -1.22
C LEU A 43 -1.91 6.48 -2.06
N SER A 44 -1.76 6.53 -3.38
CA SER A 44 -2.36 5.49 -4.22
C SER A 44 -1.66 4.15 -3.97
N GLY A 45 -2.44 3.12 -3.70
CA GLY A 45 -1.97 1.75 -3.49
C GLY A 45 -2.12 0.87 -4.72
N SER A 46 -2.39 1.46 -5.90
CA SER A 46 -2.65 0.76 -7.16
C SER A 46 -1.55 -0.25 -7.47
N SER A 47 -1.94 -1.52 -7.60
CA SER A 47 -1.04 -2.63 -7.93
C SER A 47 -0.44 -2.53 -9.35
N THR A 48 -1.00 -1.67 -10.20
CA THR A 48 -0.52 -1.38 -11.56
C THR A 48 0.56 -0.28 -11.59
N SER A 49 0.70 0.49 -10.52
CA SER A 49 1.69 1.56 -10.38
C SER A 49 2.84 1.05 -9.50
N GLY A 50 4.07 1.10 -9.99
CA GLY A 50 5.24 0.66 -9.22
C GLY A 50 5.38 1.41 -7.87
N THR A 51 6.13 0.83 -6.92
CA THR A 51 6.26 1.38 -5.55
C THR A 51 7.20 2.58 -5.42
N SER A 52 7.67 3.19 -6.53
CA SER A 52 8.68 4.26 -6.51
C SER A 52 8.22 5.50 -5.74
N HIS A 53 6.95 5.90 -5.90
CA HIS A 53 6.34 7.00 -5.15
C HIS A 53 6.27 6.74 -3.63
N LEU A 54 5.99 5.50 -3.22
CA LEU A 54 5.97 5.08 -1.81
C LEU A 54 7.41 5.06 -1.25
N ARG A 55 8.40 4.58 -2.01
CA ARG A 55 9.81 4.62 -1.60
C ARG A 55 10.31 6.05 -1.41
N ASN A 56 10.05 6.94 -2.37
CA ASN A 56 10.39 8.36 -2.26
C ASN A 56 9.69 9.03 -1.08
N HIS A 57 8.45 8.61 -0.79
CA HIS A 57 7.74 9.05 0.39
C HIS A 57 8.50 8.65 1.66
N LEU A 58 8.94 7.41 1.84
CA LEU A 58 9.68 6.98 3.04
C LEU A 58 10.96 7.80 3.28
N ILE A 59 11.71 8.07 2.21
CA ILE A 59 12.94 8.88 2.27
C ILE A 59 12.64 10.29 2.80
N ARG A 60 11.51 10.89 2.39
CA ARG A 60 11.10 12.22 2.86
C ARG A 60 10.36 12.18 4.20
N CYS A 61 9.61 11.12 4.46
CA CYS A 61 8.75 10.98 5.63
C CYS A 61 9.56 10.82 6.90
N ARG A 62 10.67 10.07 6.86
CA ARG A 62 11.56 9.85 8.01
C ARG A 62 12.31 11.11 8.45
N ARG A 63 12.20 12.22 7.71
CA ARG A 63 12.75 13.53 8.11
C ARG A 63 11.76 14.38 8.91
N ARG A 64 10.61 13.83 9.31
CA ARG A 64 9.55 14.52 10.04
C ARG A 64 9.21 13.75 11.30
#